data_AF-A0AA88KVH8-F1
#
_entry.id   AF-A0AA88KVH8-F1
#
_cell.length_a   1.000
_cell.length_b   1.000
_cell.length_c   1.000
_cell.angle_alpha   90.00
_cell.angle_beta   90.00
_cell.angle_gamma   90.00
#
_symmetry.space_group_name_H-M   'P 1'
#
loop_
_entity.id
_entity.type
_entity.pdbx_description
1 polymer ?
#
loop_
_entity_poly.entity_id
_entity_poly.type
_entity_poly.pdbx_seq_one_letter_code
_entity_poly.pdbx_strand_id
1 'polypeptide(L)'
;YGINSSDPRLVAIQVDGDEILCEETSVRTRAQKKKTHVEYTRIPLLVKIFKVLLYLMQSELDVAMASSVDELSDEESEDESEIGGDTSENFESEAVDLSTLLKEEEDCNDL
;
A
#
# COMPACT_ATOMS: atom_id res chain seq x y z
N TYR A 1 16.19 -22.32 -19.03
CA TYR A 1 16.85 -21.30 -19.88
C TYR A 1 17.46 -20.15 -19.09
N GLY A 2 16.74 -19.46 -18.18
CA GLY A 2 17.36 -18.34 -17.43
C GLY A 2 18.59 -18.71 -16.61
N ILE A 3 18.43 -19.60 -15.61
CA ILE A 3 19.55 -20.02 -14.74
C ILE A 3 20.31 -21.20 -15.36
N ASN A 4 19.60 -22.27 -15.76
CA ASN A 4 20.22 -23.50 -16.26
C ASN A 4 20.99 -23.34 -17.60
N SER A 5 20.75 -22.27 -18.34
CA SER A 5 21.46 -21.98 -19.59
C SER A 5 22.25 -20.67 -19.52
N SER A 6 22.32 -20.05 -18.33
CA SER A 6 22.99 -18.77 -18.06
C SER A 6 22.75 -17.72 -19.16
N ASP A 7 21.47 -17.49 -19.51
CA ASP A 7 21.13 -16.58 -20.61
C ASP A 7 21.57 -15.14 -20.27
N PRO A 8 22.57 -14.59 -20.99
CA PRO A 8 23.15 -13.29 -20.67
C PRO A 8 22.14 -12.15 -20.84
N ARG A 9 21.10 -12.35 -21.66
CA ARG A 9 20.05 -11.35 -21.86
C ARG A 9 19.23 -11.14 -20.60
N LEU A 10 19.04 -12.19 -19.79
CA LEU A 10 18.28 -12.10 -18.54
C LEU A 10 19.16 -11.62 -17.38
N VAL A 11 20.44 -11.96 -17.39
CA VAL A 11 21.40 -11.54 -16.35
C VAL A 11 21.75 -10.05 -16.47
N ALA A 12 21.83 -9.51 -17.69
CA ALA A 12 22.21 -8.12 -17.92
C ALA A 12 21.12 -7.10 -17.53
N ILE A 13 19.87 -7.53 -17.35
CA ILE A 13 18.75 -6.62 -17.04
C ILE A 13 18.77 -6.28 -15.55
N GLN A 14 18.84 -4.98 -15.26
CA GLN A 14 18.61 -4.43 -13.92
C GLN A 14 17.22 -3.84 -13.81
N VAL A 15 16.60 -4.06 -12.65
CA VAL A 15 15.25 -3.60 -12.32
C VAL A 15 15.23 -2.95 -10.95
N ASP A 16 14.16 -2.21 -10.67
CA ASP A 16 13.92 -1.63 -9.36
C ASP A 16 13.49 -2.72 -8.37
N GLY A 17 14.22 -2.79 -7.26
CA GLY A 17 14.05 -3.73 -6.18
C GLY A 17 13.12 -3.20 -5.11
N ASP A 18 13.68 -3.02 -3.92
CA ASP A 18 12.97 -2.54 -2.73
C ASP A 18 13.20 -1.03 -2.57
N GLU A 19 12.20 -0.34 -2.01
CA GLU A 19 12.30 1.09 -1.66
C GLU A 19 13.31 1.27 -0.53
N ILE A 20 14.19 2.26 -0.67
CA ILE A 20 15.14 2.64 0.37
C ILE A 20 14.40 3.53 1.37
N LEU A 21 14.15 3.00 2.56
CA LEU A 21 13.48 3.72 3.64
C LEU A 21 14.52 4.45 4.49
N CYS A 22 14.29 5.74 4.75
CA CYS A 22 15.10 6.50 5.70
C CYS A 22 14.62 6.17 7.12
N GLU A 23 15.51 5.68 7.98
CA GLU A 23 15.19 5.18 9.34
C GLU A 23 14.58 6.25 10.27
N GLU A 24 14.70 7.52 9.92
CA GLU A 24 14.22 8.65 10.75
C GLU A 24 12.69 8.82 10.78
N THR A 25 11.94 8.17 9.88
CA THR A 25 10.47 8.29 9.84
C THR A 25 9.79 6.93 9.88
N SER A 26 9.16 6.60 11.01
CA SER A 26 8.38 5.37 11.21
C SER A 26 7.10 5.32 10.34
N VAL A 27 6.49 6.47 10.05
CA VAL A 27 5.27 6.57 9.24
C VAL A 27 5.48 7.57 8.10
N ARG A 28 5.41 7.08 6.86
CA ARG A 28 5.52 7.92 5.65
C ARG A 28 4.15 8.05 4.99
N THR A 29 3.62 9.26 5.00
CA THR A 29 2.36 9.56 4.30
C THR A 29 2.60 9.80 2.81
N ARG A 30 1.55 9.65 2.00
CA ARG A 30 1.61 9.91 0.55
C ARG A 30 2.06 11.34 0.21
N ALA A 31 1.71 12.33 1.05
CA ALA A 31 2.15 13.72 0.88
C ALA A 31 3.66 13.89 1.13
N GLN A 32 4.21 13.20 2.13
CA GLN A 32 5.66 13.17 2.38
C GLN A 32 6.39 12.49 1.22
N LYS A 33 5.84 11.40 0.65
CA LYS A 33 6.39 10.71 -0.53
C LYS A 33 6.46 11.58 -1.79
N LYS A 34 5.60 12.60 -1.92
CA LYS A 34 5.70 13.59 -3.02
C LYS A 34 6.77 14.65 -2.79
N LYS A 35 7.11 14.94 -1.53
CA LYS A 35 8.09 15.97 -1.16
C LYS A 35 9.53 15.44 -1.15
N THR A 36 9.71 14.16 -0.82
CA THR A 36 11.02 13.51 -0.78
C THR A 36 11.14 12.50 -1.91
N HIS A 37 12.27 12.51 -2.62
CA HIS A 37 12.51 11.56 -3.71
C HIS A 37 12.42 10.11 -3.19
N VAL A 38 11.79 9.24 -3.98
CA VAL A 38 11.65 7.82 -3.65
C VAL A 38 12.76 7.09 -4.34
N GLU A 39 13.63 6.46 -3.56
CA GLU A 39 14.75 5.71 -4.09
C GLU A 39 14.47 4.22 -4.01
N TYR A 40 14.89 3.50 -5.04
CA TYR A 40 14.77 2.06 -5.13
C TYR A 40 16.15 1.45 -5.33
N THR A 41 16.37 0.30 -4.72
CA THR A 41 17.57 -0.50 -4.99
C THR A 41 17.57 -0.97 -6.44
N ARG A 42 18.73 -1.01 -7.09
CA ARG A 42 18.89 -1.64 -8.42
C ARG A 42 19.36 -3.06 -8.25
N ILE A 43 18.56 -4.03 -8.70
CA ILE A 43 18.85 -5.45 -8.57
C ILE A 43 18.74 -6.17 -9.91
N PRO A 44 19.41 -7.32 -10.10
CA PRO A 44 19.24 -8.14 -11.31
C PRO A 44 17.80 -8.67 -11.43
N LEU A 45 17.30 -8.76 -12.66
CA LEU A 45 15.95 -9.26 -12.97
C LEU A 45 15.65 -10.62 -12.30
N LEU A 46 16.59 -11.56 -12.38
CA LEU A 46 16.43 -12.90 -11.80
C LEU A 46 16.26 -12.85 -10.27
N VAL A 47 16.92 -11.92 -9.59
CA VAL A 47 16.77 -11.73 -8.14
C VAL A 47 15.38 -11.17 -7.82
N LYS A 48 14.87 -10.23 -8.63
CA LYS A 48 13.50 -9.72 -8.45
C LYS A 48 12.46 -10.82 -8.65
N ILE A 49 12.60 -11.65 -9.69
CA ILE A 49 11.69 -12.78 -9.95
C ILE A 49 11.71 -13.75 -8.77
N PHE A 50 12.89 -14.06 -8.22
CA PHE A 50 13.00 -14.91 -7.04
C PHE A 50 12.30 -14.31 -5.81
N LYS A 51 12.50 -13.02 -5.53
CA LYS A 51 11.80 -12.32 -4.44
C LYS A 51 10.27 -12.36 -4.61
N VAL A 52 9.78 -12.11 -5.83
CA VAL A 52 8.35 -12.19 -6.13
C VAL A 52 7.81 -13.60 -5.92
N LEU A 53 8.55 -14.64 -6.35
CA LEU A 53 8.15 -16.02 -6.14
C LEU A 53 8.01 -16.36 -4.65
N LEU A 54 8.97 -15.95 -3.82
CA LEU A 54 8.89 -16.13 -2.37
C LEU A 54 7.68 -15.42 -1.77
N TYR A 55 7.42 -14.18 -2.19
CA TYR A 55 6.26 -13.41 -1.73
C TYR A 55 4.94 -14.11 -2.10
N LEU A 56 4.81 -14.59 -3.33
CA LEU A 56 3.62 -15.31 -3.78
C LEU A 56 3.40 -16.60 -2.98
N MET A 57 4.47 -17.37 -2.74
CA MET A 57 4.36 -18.58 -1.93
C MET A 57 3.95 -18.27 -0.48
N GLN A 58 4.49 -17.22 0.12
CA GLN A 58 4.09 -16.80 1.45
C GLN A 58 2.62 -16.38 1.48
N SER A 59 2.19 -15.57 0.50
CA SER A 59 0.80 -15.14 0.37
C SER A 59 -0.17 -16.32 0.28
N GLU A 60 0.15 -17.35 -0.51
CA GLU A 60 -0.67 -18.55 -0.62
C GLU A 60 -0.72 -19.35 0.69
N LEU A 61 0.41 -19.46 1.40
CA LEU A 61 0.45 -20.12 2.71
C LEU A 61 -0.36 -19.37 3.76
N ASP A 62 -0.28 -18.04 3.80
CA ASP A 62 -1.04 -17.21 4.74
C ASP A 62 -2.55 -17.38 4.52
N VAL A 63 -3.00 -17.42 3.25
CA VAL A 63 -4.40 -17.68 2.90
C VAL A 63 -4.83 -19.09 3.30
N ALA A 64 -4.02 -20.11 3.00
CA ALA A 64 -4.32 -21.48 3.37
C ALA A 64 -4.41 -21.68 4.90
N MET A 65 -3.50 -21.05 5.65
CA MET A 65 -3.53 -21.08 7.12
C MET A 65 -4.75 -20.36 7.69
N ALA A 66 -5.09 -19.17 7.17
CA ALA A 66 -6.28 -18.45 7.58
C ALA A 66 -7.57 -19.25 7.34
N SER A 67 -7.68 -19.93 6.19
CA SER A 67 -8.81 -20.81 5.88
C SER A 67 -8.90 -22.02 6.82
N SER A 68 -7.76 -22.58 7.25
CA SER A 68 -7.74 -23.73 8.16
C SER A 68 -8.11 -23.39 9.62
N VAL A 69 -7.95 -22.12 10.02
CA VAL A 69 -8.33 -21.64 11.36
C VAL A 69 -9.84 -21.40 11.44
N ASP A 70 -10.48 -20.99 10.34
CA ASP A 70 -11.92 -20.77 10.27
C ASP A 70 -12.72 -22.08 10.36
N GLU A 71 -12.18 -23.18 9.80
CA GLU A 71 -12.80 -24.52 9.87
C GLU A 71 -12.72 -25.19 11.26
N LEU A 72 -11.97 -24.63 12.21
CA LEU A 72 -11.86 -25.12 13.60
C LEU A 72 -12.61 -24.24 14.61
N SER A 73 -13.30 -23.19 14.15
CA SER A 73 -14.02 -22.23 15.00
C SER A 73 -15.55 -22.38 14.92
N ASP A 74 -16.07 -23.56 14.52
CA ASP A 74 -17.50 -23.84 14.44
C ASP A 74 -17.99 -24.80 15.55
N GLU A 75 -17.28 -24.89 16.68
CA GLU A 75 -17.81 -25.49 17.91
C GLU A 75 -18.00 -24.42 19.00
N GLU A 76 -19.25 -23.96 19.11
CA GLU A 76 -19.94 -23.54 20.34
C GLU A 76 -19.44 -22.27 21.08
N SER A 77 -20.12 -21.15 20.84
CA SER A 77 -20.58 -20.29 21.94
C SER A 77 -21.75 -19.40 21.52
N GLU A 78 -22.97 -19.93 21.67
CA GLU A 78 -24.15 -19.10 21.93
C GLU A 78 -23.96 -18.43 23.31
N ASP A 79 -23.58 -17.15 23.34
CA ASP A 79 -23.78 -16.33 24.54
C ASP A 79 -24.33 -14.96 24.14
N GLU A 80 -25.52 -14.67 24.65
CA GLU A 80 -26.28 -13.47 24.39
C GLU A 80 -25.59 -12.24 24.99
N SER A 81 -25.23 -11.27 24.15
CA SER A 81 -24.99 -9.89 24.61
C SER A 81 -25.75 -8.90 23.74
N GLU A 82 -27.00 -8.70 24.15
CA GLU A 82 -27.73 -7.43 24.25
C GLU A 82 -27.28 -6.27 23.35
N ILE A 83 -28.23 -5.86 22.52
CA ILE A 83 -28.22 -4.75 21.57
C ILE A 83 -27.78 -3.40 22.21
N GLY A 84 -26.55 -2.97 21.90
CA GLY A 84 -25.97 -1.71 22.38
C GLY A 84 -25.82 -0.66 21.29
N GLY A 85 -26.88 0.10 21.03
CA GLY A 85 -26.86 1.53 20.64
C GLY A 85 -26.16 1.95 19.34
N ASP A 86 -26.88 1.89 18.21
CA ASP A 86 -26.66 2.82 17.09
C ASP A 86 -27.62 4.01 17.25
N THR A 87 -27.11 5.25 17.41
CA THR A 87 -27.42 6.34 16.46
C THR A 87 -26.64 7.65 16.75
N SER A 88 -25.81 8.02 15.76
CA SER A 88 -25.69 9.37 15.19
C SER A 88 -25.06 10.51 16.02
N GLU A 89 -23.72 10.60 15.97
CA GLU A 89 -23.07 11.91 16.13
C GLU A 89 -23.28 12.77 14.88
N ASN A 90 -23.98 13.90 15.09
CA ASN A 90 -24.26 14.94 14.12
C ASN A 90 -22.95 15.67 13.72
N PHE A 91 -22.29 15.20 12.66
CA PHE A 91 -21.25 15.98 11.99
C PHE A 91 -21.91 17.06 11.14
N GLU A 92 -21.99 18.29 11.67
CA GLU A 92 -22.25 19.49 10.87
C GLU A 92 -21.13 19.63 9.86
N SER A 93 -21.36 19.18 8.62
CA SER A 93 -20.50 19.56 7.51
C SER A 93 -20.78 21.04 7.21
N GLU A 94 -19.94 21.92 7.74
CA GLU A 94 -19.87 23.30 7.29
C GLU A 94 -19.59 23.28 5.79
N ALA A 95 -20.63 23.55 5.00
CA ALA A 95 -20.58 23.48 3.55
C ALA A 95 -19.59 24.54 3.07
N VAL A 96 -18.40 24.08 2.66
CA VAL A 96 -17.36 24.95 2.12
C VAL A 96 -17.89 25.54 0.81
N ASP A 97 -18.13 26.86 0.82
CA ASP A 97 -18.65 27.58 -0.34
C ASP A 97 -17.59 27.63 -1.44
N LEU A 98 -17.76 26.76 -2.45
CA LEU A 98 -16.86 26.62 -3.60
C LEU A 98 -16.74 27.91 -4.42
N SER A 99 -17.66 28.86 -4.27
CA SER A 99 -17.59 30.16 -4.94
C SER A 99 -16.42 31.02 -4.45
N THR A 100 -15.86 30.74 -3.26
CA THR A 100 -14.67 31.43 -2.74
C THR A 100 -13.37 30.94 -3.38
N LEU A 101 -13.30 29.67 -3.79
CA LEU A 101 -12.14 29.04 -4.43
C LEU A 101 -12.03 29.32 -5.93
N LEU A 102 -13.12 29.74 -6.56
CA LEU A 102 -13.21 30.07 -7.99
C LEU A 102 -13.23 31.58 -8.26
N LYS A 103 -12.96 32.41 -7.26
CA LYS A 103 -12.68 33.84 -7.52
C LYS A 103 -11.32 33.92 -8.19
N GLU A 104 -11.36 33.86 -9.51
CA GLU A 104 -10.25 34.22 -10.39
C GLU A 104 -9.79 35.63 -10.00
N GLU A 105 -8.53 35.76 -9.55
CA GLU A 105 -7.84 37.04 -9.45
C GLU A 105 -7.62 37.58 -10.87
N GLU A 106 -8.67 38.17 -11.45
CA GLU A 106 -8.49 39.21 -12.43
C GLU A 106 -8.04 40.47 -11.67
N ASP A 107 -6.73 40.67 -11.58
CA ASP A 107 -6.06 41.95 -11.86
C ASP A 107 -4.64 42.01 -11.27
N CYS A 108 -3.65 41.95 -12.16
CA CYS A 108 -2.51 42.87 -12.14
C CYS A 108 -1.99 43.03 -13.58
N ASN A 109 -2.79 43.72 -14.40
CA ASN A 109 -2.22 44.63 -15.38
C ASN A 109 -1.84 45.90 -14.62
N ASP A 110 -0.55 46.09 -14.35
CA ASP A 110 0.02 47.41 -14.13
C ASP A 110 1.51 47.39 -14.55
N LEU A 111 1.75 48.09 -15.67
CA LEU A 111 3.00 48.64 -16.22
C LEU A 111 4.15 47.71 -16.63
#